data_AF-A0A4Q5RFD6-F1
#
_entry.id   AF-A0A4Q5RFD6-F1
#
_cell.length_a   1.000
_cell.length_b   1.000
_cell.length_c   1.000
_cell.angle_alpha   90.00
_cell.angle_beta   90.00
_cell.angle_gamma   90.00
#
_symmetry.space_group_name_H-M   'P 1'
#
loop_
_entity.id
_entity.type
_entity.pdbx_description
1 polymer ?
#
loop_
_entity_poly.entity_id
_entity_poly.type
_entity_poly.pdbx_seq_one_letter_code
_entity_poly.pdbx_strand_id
1 'polypeptide(L)' 'MNLTVAPSLSRIHSLHCARCHTPYSPFELQSVSACCQQPLVADYDLHHPPTPAEAIDQADSSMWRYGA' A
#
# COMPACT_ATOMS: atom_id res chain seq x y z
N MET A 1 9.41 29.53 2.37
CA MET A 1 9.03 28.47 1.42
C MET A 1 8.05 27.55 2.15
N ASN A 2 6.77 27.56 1.77
CA ASN A 2 5.80 26.63 2.35
C ASN A 2 5.87 25.32 1.57
N LEU A 3 6.32 24.26 2.25
CA LEU A 3 6.28 22.90 1.72
C LEU A 3 4.87 22.37 1.95
N THR A 4 4.07 22.30 0.89
CA THR A 4 2.80 21.56 0.90
C THR A 4 3.11 20.08 0.75
N VAL A 5 2.82 19.29 1.78
CA VAL A 5 2.88 17.83 1.69
C VAL A 5 1.72 17.37 0.82
N ALA A 6 2.02 16.88 -0.38
CA ALA A 6 1.05 16.18 -1.19
C ALA A 6 0.62 14.90 -0.45
N PRO A 7 -0.68 14.57 -0.41
CA PRO A 7 -1.13 13.33 0.21
C PRO A 7 -0.46 12.13 -0.46
N SER A 8 0.04 11.19 0.34
CA SER A 8 0.63 9.95 -0.16
C SER A 8 -0.41 9.19 -0.97
N LEU A 9 -0.06 8.80 -2.20
CA LEU A 9 -0.88 7.88 -3.00
C LEU A 9 -0.91 6.47 -2.41
N SER A 10 0.14 6.08 -1.68
CA SER A 10 0.18 4.81 -0.97
C SER A 10 -0.70 4.87 0.28
N ARG A 11 -1.54 3.85 0.46
CA ARG A 11 -2.36 3.62 1.65
C ARG A 11 -1.79 2.56 2.58
N ILE A 12 -0.58 2.05 2.31
CA ILE A 12 0.05 1.09 3.21
C ILE A 12 0.32 1.80 4.54
N HIS A 13 -0.28 1.29 5.61
CA HIS A 13 -0.16 1.80 6.96
C HIS A 13 0.99 1.11 7.70
N SER A 14 1.02 -0.22 7.64
CA SER A 14 2.06 -1.05 8.25
C SER A 14 2.36 -2.28 7.41
N LEU A 15 3.50 -2.89 7.67
CA LEU A 15 3.83 -4.23 7.20
C LEU A 15 3.95 -5.16 8.40
N HIS A 16 3.65 -6.44 8.23
CA HIS A 16 3.87 -7.44 9.28
C HIS A 16 4.37 -8.77 8.72
N CYS A 17 5.13 -9.51 9.52
CA CYS A 17 5.55 -10.87 9.15
C CYS A 17 4.33 -11.79 9.03
N ALA A 18 4.19 -12.50 7.92
CA ALA A 18 3.09 -13.44 7.69
C ALA A 18 2.96 -14.56 8.74
N ARG A 19 4.02 -14.84 9.51
CA ARG A 19 4.05 -15.91 10.51
C ARG A 19 3.88 -15.43 11.95
N CYS A 20 4.67 -14.46 12.37
CA CYS A 20 4.71 -14.02 13.77
C CYS A 20 4.14 -12.62 13.99
N HIS A 21 3.65 -11.97 12.93
CA HIS A 21 3.04 -10.64 12.96
C HIS A 21 3.93 -9.52 13.51
N THR A 22 5.25 -9.74 13.60
CA THR A 22 6.19 -8.67 13.95
C THR A 22 6.02 -7.51 12.98
N PRO A 23 5.83 -6.27 13.47
CA PRO A 23 5.59 -5.11 12.62
C PRO A 23 6.87 -4.60 11.96
N TYR A 24 6.71 -4.02 10.77
CA TYR A 24 7.76 -3.41 9.95
C TYR A 24 7.24 -2.11 9.32
N SER A 25 8.16 -1.16 9.09
CA SER A 25 7.83 0.11 8.44
C SER A 25 7.68 -0.05 6.93
N PRO A 26 6.61 0.47 6.30
CA PRO A 26 6.49 0.49 4.83
C PRO A 26 7.35 1.56 4.16
N PHE A 27 7.98 2.45 4.94
CA PHE A 27 8.78 3.57 4.44
C PHE A 27 10.28 3.25 4.32
N GLU A 28 10.64 2.00 4.59
CA GLU A 28 12.00 1.48 4.45
C GLU A 28 12.04 0.47 3.30
N LEU A 29 13.21 0.28 2.68
CA LEU A 29 13.36 -0.73 1.65
C LEU A 29 13.22 -2.12 2.30
N GLN A 30 12.21 -2.87 1.90
CA GLN A 30 11.93 -4.18 2.47
C GLN A 30 12.33 -5.34 1.56
N SER A 31 12.70 -6.44 2.21
CA SER A 31 12.81 -7.77 1.59
C SER A 31 11.87 -8.73 2.33
N VAL A 32 12.28 -9.96 2.62
CA VAL A 32 11.54 -10.84 3.54
C VAL A 32 11.73 -10.37 4.99
N SER A 33 10.80 -10.75 5.87
CA SER A 33 10.89 -10.47 7.29
C SER A 33 12.18 -11.05 7.87
N ALA A 34 12.96 -10.26 8.60
CA ALA A 34 14.18 -10.74 9.24
C ALA A 34 13.93 -11.89 10.24
N CYS A 35 12.76 -11.89 10.91
CA CYS A 35 12.42 -12.85 11.96
C CYS A 35 12.15 -14.27 11.44
N CYS A 36 11.27 -14.43 10.45
CA CYS A 36 10.84 -15.76 9.98
C CYS A 36 11.31 -16.09 8.56
N GLN A 37 12.03 -15.18 7.90
CA GLN A 37 12.40 -15.28 6.48
C GLN A 37 11.17 -15.55 5.59
N GLN A 38 10.07 -14.87 5.87
CA GLN A 38 8.80 -14.96 5.14
C GLN A 38 8.46 -13.61 4.47
N PRO A 39 7.61 -13.60 3.43
CA PRO A 39 7.08 -12.35 2.89
C PRO A 39 6.42 -11.49 3.97
N LEU A 40 6.53 -10.17 3.79
CA LEU A 40 5.79 -9.20 4.58
C LEU A 40 4.39 -9.02 3.99
N VAL A 41 3.39 -8.93 4.87
CA VAL A 41 1.99 -8.65 4.54
C VAL A 41 1.74 -7.16 4.79
N ALA A 42 1.00 -6.50 3.91
CA ALA A 42 0.66 -5.09 4.04
C ALA A 42 -0.72 -4.91 4.68
N ASP A 43 -0.80 -4.03 5.67
CA ASP A 43 -2.04 -3.51 6.21
C ASP A 43 -2.28 -2.13 5.62
N TYR A 44 -3.51 -1.90 5.14
CA TYR A 44 -3.88 -0.66 4.46
C TYR A 44 -4.78 0.19 5.34
N ASP A 45 -4.62 1.51 5.27
CA ASP A 45 -5.61 2.44 5.81
C ASP A 45 -6.86 2.46 4.91
N LEU A 46 -7.94 1.91 5.46
CA LEU A 46 -9.25 1.79 4.81
C LEU A 46 -10.30 2.73 5.41
N HIS A 47 -9.92 3.72 6.23
CA HIS A 47 -10.89 4.62 6.87
C HIS A 47 -11.72 5.44 5.87
N HIS A 48 -11.25 5.59 4.64
CA HIS A 48 -12.01 6.21 3.55
C HIS A 48 -11.69 5.51 2.22
N PRO A 49 -12.19 4.29 1.97
CA PRO A 49 -11.81 3.53 0.80
C PRO A 49 -12.21 4.32 -0.46
N PRO A 50 -11.32 4.44 -1.46
CA PRO A 50 -11.66 5.17 -2.67
C PRO A 50 -12.75 4.38 -3.42
N THR A 51 -13.67 5.08 -4.03
CA THR A 51 -14.57 4.47 -5.01
C THR A 51 -13.74 3.98 -6.20
N PRO A 52 -14.23 2.97 -6.95
CA PRO A 52 -13.56 2.52 -8.17
C PRO A 52 -13.25 3.66 -9.14
N ALA A 53 -14.16 4.63 -9.28
CA ALA A 53 -13.95 5.80 -10.14
C ALA A 53 -12.80 6.71 -9.68
N GLU A 54 -12.48 6.73 -8.38
CA GLU A 54 -11.38 7.53 -7.81
C GLU A 54 -10.03 6.80 -7.87
N ALA A 55 -10.03 5.46 -7.88
CA ALA A 55 -8.80 4.65 -7.77
C ALA A 55 -8.39 3.94 -9.06
N ILE A 56 -9.34 3.63 -9.94
CA ILE A 56 -9.11 2.89 -11.18
C ILE A 56 -9.05 3.90 -12.32
N ASP A 57 -7.93 3.90 -13.03
CA ASP A 57 -7.82 4.63 -14.29
C ASP A 57 -8.74 3.99 -15.33
N GLN A 58 -9.78 4.73 -15.73
CA GLN A 58 -10.83 4.30 -16.65
C GLN A 58 -10.44 4.46 -18.13
N ALA A 59 -9.22 4.91 -18.45
CA ALA A 59 -8.77 4.96 -19.83
C ALA A 59 -8.77 3.54 -20.45
N ASP A 60 -9.24 3.43 -21.70
CA ASP A 60 -9.27 2.14 -22.44
C ASP A 60 -7.88 1.49 -22.57
N SER A 61 -6.81 2.30 -22.49
CA SER A 61 -5.42 1.83 -22.51
C SER A 61 -4.81 1.66 -21.12
N SER A 62 -5.60 1.72 -20.05
CA SER A 62 -5.07 1.52 -18.71
C SER A 62 -4.74 0.04 -18.47
N MET A 63 -3.78 -0.21 -17.58
CA MET A 63 -3.40 -1.57 -17.17
C MET A 63 -4.43 -2.20 -16.21
N TRP A 64 -5.50 -1.49 -15.86
CA TRP A 64 -6.50 -1.97 -14.91
C TRP A 64 -7.46 -2.95 -15.59
N ARG A 65 -7.41 -4.21 -15.15
CA ARG A 65 -8.27 -5.28 -15.68
C ARG A 65 -9.74 -5.17 -15.27
N TYR A 66 -10.06 -4.24 -14.36
CA TYR A 66 -11.40 -4.06 -13.77
C TYR A 66 -12.00 -2.67 -14.04
N GLY A 67 -11.56 -2.00 -15.12
CA GLY A 67 -12.30 -0.85 -15.65
C GLY A 67 -13.67 -1.35 -16.14
N ALA A 68 -14.74 -0.84 -15.54
CA ALA A 68 -16.13 -1.13 -15.87
C ALA A 68 -16.94 0.15 -15.78
#